data_AF-A0A7C5KQJ5-F1
#
_entry.id   AF-A0A7C5KQJ5-F1
#
_cell.length_a   1.000
_cell.length_b   1.000
_cell.length_c   1.000
_cell.angle_alpha   90.00
_cell.angle_beta   90.00
_cell.angle_gamma   90.00
#
_symmetry.space_group_name_H-M   'P 1'
#
loop_
_entity.id
_entity.type
_entity.pdbx_description
1 polymer ?
#
loop_
_entity_poly.entity_id
_entity_poly.type
_entity_poly.pdbx_seq_one_letter_code
_entity_poly.pdbx_strand_id
1 'polypeptide(L)'
;VFMTAAVAWFLQKTRYGLILRAVGESDTSAHSIGFSVIGVRYGAVAFGGAMAGIAGSYYSLVLTPMWAEQLTAGRGWIALALVVFSAWKPGRLLLGAYLFGAVMTLELHAKAAGFSLLPPEFLAAMPYLATIAVLALISLSKKGSSQAPACLGKPFKPST
;
A
#
# COMPACT_ATOMS: atom_id res chain seq x y z
N VAL A 1 -7.15 -9.73 -1.51
CA VAL A 1 -6.32 -10.91 -1.91
C VAL A 1 -6.32 -11.16 -3.41
N PHE A 2 -7.48 -11.32 -4.06
CA PHE A 2 -7.53 -11.56 -5.51
C PHE A 2 -6.81 -10.47 -6.32
N MET A 3 -7.11 -9.20 -6.05
CA MET A 3 -6.49 -8.07 -6.77
C MET A 3 -4.97 -8.00 -6.56
N THR A 4 -4.48 -8.23 -5.35
CA THR A 4 -3.03 -8.26 -5.08
C THR A 4 -2.33 -9.39 -5.83
N ALA A 5 -2.97 -10.56 -5.96
CA ALA A 5 -2.44 -11.68 -6.73
C ALA A 5 -2.45 -11.38 -8.25
N ALA A 6 -3.52 -10.78 -8.75
CA ALA A 6 -3.63 -10.35 -10.15
C ALA A 6 -2.54 -9.32 -10.51
N VAL A 7 -2.30 -8.33 -9.66
CA VAL A 7 -1.22 -7.34 -9.85
C VAL A 7 0.16 -7.99 -9.77
N ALA A 8 0.38 -8.91 -8.83
CA ALA A 8 1.64 -9.64 -8.74
C ALA A 8 1.92 -10.46 -10.01
N TRP A 9 0.90 -11.16 -10.52
CA TRP A 9 0.98 -11.91 -11.76
C TRP A 9 1.23 -10.98 -12.96
N PHE A 10 0.50 -9.86 -13.05
CA PHE A 10 0.69 -8.86 -14.10
C PHE A 10 2.14 -8.37 -14.15
N LEU A 11 2.71 -7.97 -13.00
CA LEU A 11 4.09 -7.46 -12.91
C LEU A 11 5.17 -8.51 -13.19
N GLN A 12 4.87 -9.81 -13.04
CA GLN A 12 5.86 -10.89 -13.21
C GLN A 12 5.73 -11.67 -14.51
N LYS A 13 4.53 -11.76 -15.08
CA LYS A 13 4.23 -12.67 -16.19
C LYS A 13 3.78 -11.97 -17.48
N THR A 14 3.47 -10.67 -17.46
CA THR A 14 2.95 -9.96 -18.64
C THR A 14 3.98 -9.02 -19.26
N ARG A 15 3.89 -8.81 -20.58
CA ARG A 15 4.76 -7.87 -21.32
C ARG A 15 4.63 -6.44 -20.77
N TYR A 16 3.41 -5.97 -20.57
CA TYR A 16 3.15 -4.62 -20.05
C TYR A 16 3.67 -4.44 -18.61
N GLY A 17 3.58 -5.48 -17.76
CA GLY A 17 4.16 -5.44 -16.42
C GLY A 17 5.69 -5.40 -16.42
N LEU A 18 6.34 -6.11 -17.34
CA LEU A 18 7.79 -6.03 -17.53
C LEU A 18 8.23 -4.66 -18.05
N ILE A 19 7.48 -4.06 -18.99
CA ILE A 19 7.71 -2.68 -19.48
C ILE A 19 7.59 -1.68 -18.33
N LEU A 20 6.55 -1.79 -17.49
CA LEU A 20 6.37 -0.91 -16.34
C LEU A 20 7.55 -0.99 -15.36
N ARG A 21 8.06 -2.19 -15.10
CA ARG A 21 9.25 -2.39 -14.25
C ARG A 21 10.51 -1.83 -14.90
N ALA A 22 10.70 -2.04 -16.20
CA ALA A 22 11.83 -1.48 -16.96
C ALA A 22 11.82 0.05 -16.92
N VAL A 23 10.67 0.69 -17.12
CA VAL A 23 10.49 2.15 -16.99
C VAL A 23 10.79 2.65 -15.57
N GLY A 24 10.50 1.84 -14.56
CA GLY A 24 10.83 2.16 -13.16
C GLY A 24 12.32 2.04 -12.82
N GLU A 25 13.04 1.13 -13.45
CA GLU A 25 14.49 0.93 -13.28
C GLU A 25 15.33 1.92 -14.09
N SER A 26 14.99 2.14 -15.36
CA SER A 26 15.65 3.13 -16.21
C SER A 26 14.67 3.70 -17.25
N ASP A 27 14.31 4.96 -17.08
CA ASP A 27 13.45 5.69 -18.00
C ASP A 27 14.17 6.07 -19.30
N THR A 28 15.47 6.35 -19.26
CA THR A 28 16.27 6.63 -20.47
C THR A 28 16.38 5.40 -21.37
N SER A 29 16.63 4.21 -20.81
CA SER A 29 16.68 2.96 -21.58
C SER A 29 15.32 2.57 -22.15
N ALA A 30 14.23 2.78 -21.41
CA ALA A 30 12.89 2.52 -21.95
C ALA A 30 12.54 3.47 -23.11
N HIS A 31 12.98 4.73 -23.03
CA HIS A 31 12.74 5.71 -24.09
C HIS A 31 13.55 5.43 -25.36
N SER A 32 14.81 4.99 -25.24
CA SER A 32 15.65 4.66 -26.41
C SER A 32 15.12 3.47 -27.22
N ILE A 33 14.38 2.57 -26.57
CA ILE A 33 13.70 1.44 -27.22
C ILE A 33 12.36 1.86 -27.87
N GLY A 34 11.91 3.10 -27.66
CA GLY A 34 10.70 3.67 -28.26
C GLY A 34 9.45 3.57 -27.39
N PHE A 35 9.55 3.20 -26.11
CA PHE A 35 8.40 3.17 -25.21
C PHE A 35 8.02 4.58 -24.72
N SER A 36 6.72 4.85 -24.63
CA SER A 36 6.19 6.09 -24.06
C SER A 36 6.23 6.07 -22.53
N VAL A 37 7.37 6.47 -21.95
CA VAL A 37 7.60 6.54 -20.48
C VAL A 37 6.49 7.29 -19.76
N ILE A 38 6.08 8.44 -20.30
CA ILE A 38 5.04 9.31 -19.72
C ILE A 38 3.69 8.58 -19.67
N GLY A 39 3.29 7.94 -20.78
CA GLY A 39 2.04 7.19 -20.85
C GLY A 39 1.99 6.02 -19.87
N VAL A 40 3.09 5.28 -19.74
CA VAL A 40 3.21 4.17 -18.78
C VAL A 40 3.12 4.68 -17.33
N ARG A 41 3.80 5.79 -17.00
CA ARG A 41 3.73 6.39 -15.65
C ARG A 41 2.33 6.88 -15.30
N TYR A 42 1.67 7.61 -16.20
CA TYR A 42 0.30 8.08 -15.98
C TYR A 42 -0.69 6.93 -15.89
N GLY A 43 -0.54 5.88 -16.71
CA GLY A 43 -1.36 4.67 -16.62
C GLY A 43 -1.24 3.99 -15.25
N ALA A 44 -0.02 3.91 -14.70
CA ALA A 44 0.20 3.35 -13.36
C ALA A 44 -0.44 4.20 -12.25
N VAL A 45 -0.33 5.53 -12.33
CA VAL A 45 -0.96 6.46 -11.37
C VAL A 45 -2.48 6.39 -11.45
N ALA A 46 -3.04 6.39 -12.66
CA ALA A 46 -4.48 6.27 -12.88
C ALA A 46 -5.03 4.96 -12.32
N PHE A 47 -4.33 3.83 -12.54
CA PHE A 47 -4.69 2.55 -11.96
C PHE A 47 -4.64 2.58 -10.42
N GLY A 48 -3.60 3.17 -9.83
CA GLY A 48 -3.49 3.36 -8.38
C GLY A 48 -4.64 4.20 -7.80
N GLY A 49 -5.01 5.29 -8.49
CA GLY A 49 -6.15 6.13 -8.13
C GLY A 49 -7.48 5.39 -8.23
N ALA A 50 -7.69 4.59 -9.28
CA ALA A 50 -8.89 3.76 -9.44
C ALA A 50 -9.01 2.73 -8.31
N MET A 51 -7.91 2.07 -7.93
CA MET A 51 -7.89 1.14 -6.80
C MET A 51 -8.18 1.81 -5.46
N ALA A 52 -7.67 3.03 -5.24
CA ALA A 52 -8.00 3.83 -4.06
C ALA A 52 -9.50 4.23 -4.02
N GLY A 53 -10.07 4.57 -5.17
CA GLY A 53 -11.51 4.85 -5.31
C GLY A 53 -12.37 3.64 -4.97
N ILE A 54 -12.03 2.45 -5.48
CA ILE A 54 -12.71 1.19 -5.14
C ILE A 54 -12.64 0.92 -3.63
N ALA A 55 -11.46 1.09 -3.03
CA ALA A 55 -11.29 0.92 -1.58
C ALA A 55 -12.16 1.89 -0.76
N GLY A 56 -12.25 3.16 -1.18
CA GLY A 56 -13.12 4.17 -0.54
C GLY A 56 -14.61 3.84 -0.68
N SER A 57 -15.03 3.37 -1.86
CA SER A 57 -16.43 2.97 -2.10
C SER A 57 -16.87 1.80 -1.20
N TYR A 58 -15.99 0.81 -1.01
CA TYR A 58 -16.24 -0.32 -0.10
C TYR A 58 -16.43 0.15 1.34
N TYR A 59 -15.65 1.14 1.77
CA TYR A 59 -15.73 1.69 3.11
C TYR A 59 -17.09 2.37 3.38
N SER A 60 -17.64 3.08 2.39
CA SER A 60 -18.93 3.75 2.48
C SER A 60 -20.13 2.77 2.38
N LEU A 61 -20.01 1.73 1.55
CA LEU A 61 -21.12 0.82 1.27
C LEU A 61 -21.25 -0.34 2.26
N VAL A 62 -20.13 -0.87 2.77
CA VAL A 62 -20.12 -2.14 3.51
C VAL A 62 -19.83 -1.98 5.00
N LEU A 63 -18.89 -1.10 5.38
CA LEU A 63 -18.48 -0.96 6.78
C LEU A 63 -19.47 -0.15 7.62
N THR A 64 -20.08 0.89 7.05
CA THR A 64 -21.04 1.74 7.76
C THR A 64 -22.09 2.20 6.77
N PRO A 65 -23.19 1.45 6.55
CA PRO A 65 -24.26 1.85 5.63
C PRO A 65 -25.04 3.09 6.12
N MET A 66 -24.71 3.60 7.31
CA MET A 66 -25.20 4.87 7.85
C MET A 66 -24.12 5.93 7.73
N TRP A 67 -24.52 7.15 7.36
CA TRP A 67 -23.65 8.31 7.39
C TRP A 67 -23.17 8.57 8.83
N ALA A 68 -21.88 8.38 9.06
CA ALA A 68 -21.22 8.63 10.33
C ALA A 68 -20.15 9.71 10.14
N GLU A 69 -20.09 10.67 11.06
CA GLU A 69 -19.00 11.65 11.06
C GLU A 69 -17.65 10.95 11.28
N GLN A 70 -16.60 11.43 10.60
CA GLN A 70 -15.25 10.87 10.67
C GLN A 70 -15.12 9.40 10.22
N LEU A 71 -15.88 8.95 9.22
CA LEU A 71 -15.78 7.60 8.64
C LEU A 71 -14.33 7.07 8.48
N THR A 72 -13.45 7.87 7.90
CA THR A 72 -12.04 7.48 7.69
C THR A 72 -11.13 7.75 8.89
N ALA A 73 -11.53 8.64 9.82
CA ALA A 73 -10.81 8.98 11.05
C ALA A 73 -9.26 9.11 10.89
N GLY A 74 -8.79 9.66 9.77
CA GLY A 74 -7.36 9.81 9.48
C GLY A 74 -6.59 8.51 9.16
N ARG A 75 -7.25 7.36 9.00
CA ARG A 75 -6.64 6.03 8.76
C ARG A 75 -5.85 5.89 7.44
N GLY A 76 -5.80 6.93 6.61
CA GLY A 76 -5.06 6.93 5.35
C GLY A 76 -3.55 6.70 5.49
N TRP A 77 -2.97 7.03 6.66
CA TRP A 77 -1.55 6.80 6.95
C TRP A 77 -1.16 5.31 6.89
N ILE A 78 -2.09 4.39 7.12
CA ILE A 78 -1.87 2.95 7.04
C ILE A 78 -1.41 2.55 5.63
N ALA A 79 -1.90 3.21 4.59
CA ALA A 79 -1.47 2.97 3.22
C ALA A 79 0.02 3.28 3.03
N LEU A 80 0.51 4.40 3.59
CA LEU A 80 1.93 4.76 3.56
C LEU A 80 2.78 3.74 4.32
N ALA A 81 2.32 3.33 5.50
CA ALA A 81 3.00 2.30 6.29
C ALA A 81 3.11 0.98 5.52
N LEU A 82 2.02 0.52 4.89
CA LEU A 82 2.00 -0.70 4.08
C LEU A 82 2.94 -0.63 2.87
N VAL A 83 3.05 0.52 2.20
CA VAL A 83 4.01 0.71 1.10
C VAL A 83 5.44 0.51 1.60
N VAL A 84 5.80 1.13 2.71
CA VAL A 84 7.14 1.00 3.32
C VAL A 84 7.41 -0.45 3.74
N PHE A 85 6.48 -1.09 4.44
CA PHE A 85 6.62 -2.47 4.91
C PHE A 85 6.67 -3.51 3.79
N SER A 86 5.90 -3.30 2.74
CA SER A 86 5.84 -4.21 1.61
C SER A 86 7.18 -4.28 0.87
N ALA A 87 8.01 -3.24 0.99
CA ALA A 87 9.31 -3.14 0.32
C ALA A 87 9.23 -3.55 -1.16
N TRP A 88 8.20 -3.05 -1.86
CA TRP A 88 7.90 -3.33 -3.27
C TRP A 88 7.56 -4.79 -3.61
N LYS A 89 7.33 -5.65 -2.60
CA LYS A 89 6.92 -7.05 -2.76
C LYS A 89 5.42 -7.24 -2.45
N PRO A 90 4.60 -7.72 -3.41
CA PRO A 90 3.17 -7.95 -3.19
C PRO A 90 2.86 -8.93 -2.05
N GLY A 91 3.71 -9.94 -1.85
CA GLY A 91 3.52 -10.92 -0.76
C GLY A 91 3.65 -10.31 0.64
N ARG A 92 4.58 -9.36 0.83
CA ARG A 92 4.75 -8.66 2.11
C ARG A 92 3.62 -7.66 2.36
N LEU A 93 3.08 -7.06 1.30
CA LEU A 93 1.91 -6.18 1.38
C LEU A 93 0.70 -6.90 2.00
N LEU A 94 0.44 -8.14 1.58
CA LEU A 94 -0.67 -8.95 2.11
C LEU A 94 -0.52 -9.23 3.60
N LEU A 95 0.66 -9.66 4.04
CA LEU A 95 0.93 -9.91 5.46
C LEU A 95 0.71 -8.65 6.30
N GLY A 96 1.22 -7.50 5.84
CA GLY A 96 0.98 -6.22 6.50
C GLY A 96 -0.50 -5.89 6.57
N ALA A 97 -1.23 -5.99 5.44
CA ALA A 97 -2.65 -5.65 5.38
C ALA A 97 -3.49 -6.51 6.33
N TYR A 98 -3.19 -7.81 6.45
CA TYR A 98 -3.87 -8.69 7.40
C TYR A 98 -3.59 -8.31 8.85
N LEU A 99 -2.34 -7.96 9.17
CA LEU A 99 -1.97 -7.54 10.53
C LEU A 99 -2.71 -6.27 10.94
N PHE A 100 -2.71 -5.23 10.08
CA PHE A 100 -3.45 -4.00 10.35
C PHE A 100 -4.95 -4.23 10.44
N GLY A 101 -5.53 -5.06 9.57
CA GLY A 101 -6.94 -5.41 9.62
C GLY A 101 -7.31 -6.17 10.91
N ALA A 102 -6.46 -7.09 11.35
CA ALA A 102 -6.63 -7.82 12.61
C ALA A 102 -6.59 -6.87 13.82
N VAL A 103 -5.61 -5.96 13.87
CA VAL A 103 -5.50 -4.98 14.98
C VAL A 103 -6.71 -4.04 15.01
N MET A 104 -7.17 -3.56 13.84
CA MET A 104 -8.33 -2.67 13.77
C MET A 104 -9.64 -3.37 14.17
N THR A 105 -9.84 -4.62 13.77
CA THR A 105 -11.02 -5.39 14.18
C THR A 105 -10.96 -5.75 15.66
N LEU A 106 -9.78 -6.05 16.20
CA LEU A 106 -9.58 -6.31 17.63
C LEU A 106 -9.86 -5.06 18.47
N GLU A 107 -9.44 -3.87 18.02
CA GLU A 107 -9.79 -2.60 18.66
C GLU A 107 -11.30 -2.40 18.72
N LEU A 108 -11.99 -2.63 17.61
CA LEU A 108 -13.45 -2.52 17.50
C LEU A 108 -14.18 -3.47 18.47
N HIS A 109 -13.75 -4.74 18.53
CA HIS A 109 -14.33 -5.74 19.42
C HIS A 109 -14.00 -5.45 20.89
N ALA A 110 -12.79 -4.99 21.21
CA ALA A 110 -12.39 -4.66 22.57
C ALA A 110 -13.14 -3.45 23.12
N LYS A 111 -13.40 -2.43 22.28
CA LYS A 111 -14.29 -1.31 22.61
C LYS A 111 -15.74 -1.77 22.80
N ALA A 112 -16.24 -2.67 21.94
CA ALA A 112 -17.60 -3.19 22.02
C ALA A 112 -17.83 -4.14 23.22
N ALA A 113 -16.82 -4.91 23.62
CA ALA A 113 -16.88 -5.83 24.75
C ALA A 113 -16.79 -5.12 26.12
N GLY A 114 -16.65 -3.79 26.15
CA GLY A 114 -16.66 -3.01 27.38
C GLY A 114 -15.49 -3.32 28.32
N PHE A 115 -14.30 -3.62 27.76
CA PHE A 115 -13.08 -3.77 28.56
C PHE A 115 -12.75 -2.44 29.27
N SER A 116 -13.32 -2.25 30.46
CA SER A 116 -13.20 -1.09 31.33
C SER A 116 -11.90 -1.04 32.14
N LEU A 117 -11.02 -2.04 31.94
CA LEU A 117 -9.74 -2.17 32.64
C LEU A 117 -8.59 -1.38 32.01
N LEU A 118 -8.75 -0.85 30.79
CA LEU A 118 -7.72 -0.07 30.09
C LEU A 118 -8.31 1.27 29.59
N PRO A 119 -7.60 2.39 29.74
CA PRO A 119 -8.03 3.68 29.20
C PRO A 119 -8.33 3.57 27.70
N PRO A 120 -9.43 4.18 27.20
CA PRO A 120 -9.79 4.17 25.78
C PRO A 120 -8.66 4.63 24.84
N GLU A 121 -7.78 5.49 25.35
CA GLU A 121 -6.60 6.01 24.66
C GLU A 121 -5.60 4.91 24.35
N PHE A 122 -5.46 3.91 25.23
CA PHE A 122 -4.54 2.78 25.03
C PHE A 122 -5.03 1.83 23.94
N LEU A 123 -6.35 1.61 23.88
CA LEU A 123 -7.00 0.86 22.81
C LEU A 123 -6.86 1.58 21.46
N ALA A 124 -7.03 2.91 21.44
CA ALA A 124 -6.82 3.73 20.24
C ALA A 124 -5.35 3.78 19.78
N ALA A 125 -4.39 3.49 20.68
CA ALA A 125 -2.96 3.43 20.36
C ALA A 125 -2.51 2.09 19.76
N MET A 126 -3.33 1.03 19.84
CA MET A 126 -3.00 -0.32 19.33
C MET A 126 -2.53 -0.34 17.86
N PRO A 127 -3.15 0.40 16.91
CA PRO A 127 -2.67 0.43 15.53
C PRO A 127 -1.25 0.98 15.41
N TYR A 128 -0.90 2.00 16.19
CA TYR A 128 0.44 2.61 16.19
C TYR A 128 1.48 1.73 16.88
N LEU A 129 1.11 1.07 17.98
CA LEU A 129 1.98 0.10 18.64
C LEU A 129 2.30 -1.08 17.72
N ALA A 130 1.29 -1.56 16.98
CA ALA A 130 1.48 -2.61 15.99
C ALA A 130 2.46 -2.18 14.89
N THR A 131 2.42 -0.93 14.42
CA THR A 131 3.39 -0.46 13.41
C THR A 131 4.79 -0.32 13.94
N ILE A 132 4.96 0.17 15.16
CA ILE A 132 6.27 0.22 15.82
C ILE A 132 6.85 -1.19 15.95
N ALA A 133 6.04 -2.16 16.40
CA ALA A 133 6.48 -3.55 16.53
C ALA A 133 6.87 -4.16 15.17
N VAL A 134 6.06 -3.95 14.14
CA VAL A 134 6.32 -4.46 12.78
C VAL A 134 7.56 -3.78 12.17
N LEU A 135 7.72 -2.46 12.32
CA LEU A 135 8.93 -1.74 11.91
C LEU A 135 10.16 -2.27 12.63
N ALA A 136 10.08 -2.47 13.94
CA ALA A 136 11.18 -3.01 14.73
C ALA A 136 11.60 -4.41 14.23
N LEU A 137 10.64 -5.31 14.00
CA LEU A 137 10.89 -6.65 13.46
C LEU A 137 11.53 -6.63 12.06
N ILE A 138 11.06 -5.73 11.19
CA ILE A 138 11.61 -5.58 9.84
C ILE A 138 13.00 -4.94 9.89
N SER A 139 13.23 -3.98 10.78
CA SER A 139 14.54 -3.33 10.97
C SER A 139 15.60 -4.28 11.51
N LEU A 140 15.20 -5.20 12.41
CA LEU A 140 16.04 -6.29 12.89
C LEU A 140 16.37 -7.31 11.79
N SER A 141 15.48 -7.44 10.80
CA SER A 141 15.69 -8.30 9.64
C SER A 141 16.69 -7.64 8.68
N LYS A 142 17.98 -7.93 8.86
CA LYS A 142 19.18 -7.48 8.12
C LYS A 142 19.21 -7.73 6.59
N LYS A 143 18.06 -7.69 5.89
CA LYS A 143 17.93 -7.92 4.45
C LYS A 143 17.63 -6.61 3.72
N GLY A 144 18.52 -5.64 3.92
CA GLY A 144 18.53 -4.35 3.24
C GLY A 144 19.05 -4.48 1.82
N SER A 145 18.15 -4.79 0.88
CA SER A 145 18.32 -4.40 -0.50
C SER A 145 17.13 -3.51 -0.82
N SER A 146 17.41 -2.23 -1.05
CA SER A 146 16.43 -1.29 -1.59
C SER A 146 15.96 -1.83 -2.94
N GLN A 147 14.78 -2.45 -2.96
CA GLN A 147 14.10 -2.85 -4.20
C GLN A 147 13.27 -1.69 -4.77
N ALA A 148 13.54 -0.47 -4.30
CA ALA A 148 12.87 0.70 -4.82
C ALA A 148 13.31 0.95 -6.27
N PRO A 149 12.37 1.22 -7.19
CA PRO A 149 12.71 1.54 -8.57
C PRO A 149 13.67 2.74 -8.62
N ALA A 150 14.78 2.62 -9.36
CA ALA A 150 15.83 3.64 -9.36
C ALA A 150 15.39 5.01 -9.95
N CYS A 151 14.32 5.01 -10.76
CA CYS A 151 13.74 6.22 -11.35
C CYS A 151 12.48 6.73 -10.61
N LEU A 152 12.16 6.18 -9.44
CA LEU A 152 11.03 6.67 -8.64
C LEU A 152 11.25 8.13 -8.22
N GLY A 153 10.26 8.99 -8.48
CA GLY A 153 10.29 10.41 -8.12
C GLY A 153 11.20 11.30 -8.97
N LYS A 154 11.91 10.75 -9.97
CA LYS A 154 12.74 11.54 -10.89
C LYS A 154 11.89 12.06 -12.07
N PRO A 155 11.90 13.37 -12.36
CA PRO A 155 11.21 13.91 -13.52
C PRO A 155 11.87 13.39 -14.81
N PHE A 156 11.06 12.84 -15.71
CA PHE A 156 11.52 12.37 -17.00
C PHE A 156 11.57 13.54 -17.99
N LYS A 157 12.72 13.73 -18.63
CA LYS A 157 12.91 14.69 -19.73
C LYS A 157 13.31 13.90 -20.98
N PRO A 158 12.54 13.96 -22.08
CA PRO A 158 12.96 13.36 -23.35
C PRO A 158 14.29 14.00 -23.77
N SER A 159 15.31 13.19 -24.03
CA SER A 159 16.52 13.68 -24.69
C SER A 159 16.16 13.92 -26.15
N THR A 160 16.11 15.20 -26.54
CA THR A 160 15.94 15.64 -27.93
C THR A 160 17.01 15.07 -28.83
#